data_AF-A0A2E2DAM5-F1
#
_entry.id   AF-A0A2E2DAM5-F1
#
_cell.length_a   1.000
_cell.length_b   1.000
_cell.length_c   1.000
_cell.angle_alpha   90.00
_cell.angle_beta   90.00
_cell.angle_gamma   90.00
#
_symmetry.space_group_name_H-M   'P 1'
#
loop_
_entity.id
_entity.type
_entity.pdbx_description
1 polymer ?
#
loop_
_entity_poly.entity_id
_entity_poly.type
_entity_poly.pdbx_seq_one_letter_code
_entity_poly.pdbx_strand_id
1 'polypeptide(L)'
;MLKNLGIAMLLLWPQIIFANTINVTLHYIGPTDGQVWAGIQQGLTEANLQGQFLGQTYDVKNITEEEVEALPASEITAVLVGTDAKHMLEIAKLNKLTTVPVFNLSSDADSLRQVCLPNLLNIPLSKQMKQDALAQWQNKNPDKLVTAHAWHHDFVKFAASQLNNRFTRNHKTQMTDDAWAGWAAIKMLSDTVARTQKTDSAAMLNYLKKDLSFDGQKGDTATFRDTGQLRQIVLLIDKDDNIVAEAPLRGVKGGLDSLGLISCK
;
A
#
# COMPACT_ATOMS: atom_id res chain seq x y z
N MET A 1 69.42 19.42 36.92
CA MET A 1 67.99 19.06 37.03
C MET A 1 67.29 19.54 35.76
N LEU A 2 67.04 18.65 34.80
CA LEU A 2 66.16 18.91 33.65
C LEU A 2 65.15 17.76 33.60
N LYS A 3 63.86 18.05 33.81
CA LYS A 3 62.78 17.07 33.81
C LYS A 3 62.25 16.88 32.38
N ASN A 4 62.24 15.63 31.91
CA ASN A 4 61.55 15.20 30.69
C ASN A 4 60.03 15.35 30.86
N LEU A 5 59.37 16.16 30.02
CA LEU A 5 57.92 16.08 29.80
C LEU A 5 57.67 15.29 28.51
N GLY A 6 57.20 14.05 28.66
CA GLY A 6 56.65 13.26 27.56
C GLY A 6 55.19 13.64 27.33
N ILE A 7 54.88 14.15 26.14
CA ILE A 7 53.50 14.38 25.69
C ILE A 7 52.99 13.08 25.08
N ALA A 8 52.10 12.39 25.78
CA ALA A 8 51.37 11.24 25.26
C ALA A 8 50.19 11.75 24.42
N MET A 9 50.31 11.64 23.09
CA MET A 9 49.25 12.01 22.16
C MET A 9 48.29 10.82 21.99
N LEU A 10 47.14 10.88 22.67
CA LEU A 10 46.06 9.90 22.54
C LEU A 10 45.39 10.07 21.16
N LEU A 11 45.71 9.17 20.23
CA LEU A 11 45.03 9.05 18.94
C LEU A 11 43.64 8.44 19.15
N LEU A 12 42.61 9.29 19.19
CA LEU A 12 41.21 8.88 19.06
C LEU A 12 40.95 8.46 17.61
N TRP A 13 41.00 7.16 17.33
CA TRP A 13 40.52 6.63 16.06
C TRP A 13 38.99 6.79 15.99
N PRO A 14 38.45 7.44 14.95
CA PRO A 14 37.01 7.50 14.78
C PRO A 14 36.50 6.08 14.52
N GLN A 15 35.71 5.55 15.45
CA GLN A 15 34.96 4.33 15.18
C GLN A 15 33.90 4.68 14.15
N ILE A 16 34.13 4.26 12.90
CA ILE A 16 33.12 4.31 11.86
C ILE A 16 32.06 3.27 12.26
N ILE A 17 30.99 3.73 12.90
CA ILE A 17 29.80 2.92 13.13
C ILE A 17 29.16 2.77 11.74
N PHE A 18 29.33 1.61 11.11
CA PHE A 18 28.51 1.26 9.95
C PHE A 18 27.05 1.23 10.43
N ALA A 19 26.21 2.07 9.85
CA ALA A 19 24.77 1.97 10.09
C ALA A 19 24.31 0.55 9.70
N ASN A 20 23.70 -0.18 10.63
CA ASN A 20 23.13 -1.49 10.34
C ASN A 20 22.09 -1.33 9.23
N THR A 21 22.29 -2.01 8.10
CA THR A 21 21.36 -1.95 6.98
C THR A 21 20.15 -2.84 7.26
N ILE A 22 18.95 -2.31 7.12
CA ILE A 22 17.71 -3.08 7.18
C ILE A 22 17.39 -3.57 5.78
N ASN A 23 17.38 -4.89 5.59
CA ASN A 23 16.94 -5.52 4.35
C ASN A 23 15.50 -5.99 4.53
N VAL A 24 14.61 -5.48 3.69
CA VAL A 24 13.18 -5.79 3.70
C VAL A 24 12.87 -6.66 2.49
N THR A 25 12.50 -7.91 2.73
CA THR A 25 12.03 -8.82 1.68
C THR A 25 10.52 -8.95 1.77
N LEU A 26 9.85 -8.52 0.72
CA LEU A 26 8.41 -8.68 0.53
C LEU A 26 8.17 -9.84 -0.44
N HIS A 27 7.00 -10.44 -0.34
CA HIS A 27 6.63 -11.55 -1.21
C HIS A 27 5.39 -11.19 -2.01
N TYR A 28 5.38 -11.49 -3.30
CA TYR A 28 4.28 -11.24 -4.21
C TYR A 28 3.79 -12.55 -4.83
N ILE A 29 2.47 -12.74 -4.88
CA ILE A 29 1.82 -13.83 -5.60
C ILE A 29 0.94 -13.20 -6.67
N GLY A 30 1.28 -13.38 -7.94
CA GLY A 30 0.47 -12.94 -9.07
C GLY A 30 1.27 -12.76 -10.35
N PRO A 31 0.63 -12.27 -11.43
CA PRO A 31 1.30 -12.00 -12.70
C PRO A 31 2.33 -10.87 -12.57
N THR A 32 3.46 -10.99 -13.28
CA THR A 32 4.56 -10.01 -13.30
C THR A 32 4.64 -9.19 -14.60
N ASP A 33 3.60 -9.25 -15.42
CA ASP A 33 3.47 -8.52 -16.69
C ASP A 33 2.30 -7.51 -16.68
N GLY A 34 1.54 -7.45 -15.58
CA GLY A 34 0.36 -6.61 -15.42
C GLY A 34 0.58 -5.29 -14.68
N GLN A 35 -0.48 -4.49 -14.60
CA GLN A 35 -0.47 -3.17 -13.94
C GLN A 35 -0.17 -3.25 -12.44
N VAL A 36 -0.67 -4.26 -11.72
CA VAL A 36 -0.32 -4.49 -10.31
C VAL A 36 1.20 -4.55 -10.12
N TRP A 37 1.88 -5.36 -10.93
CA TRP A 37 3.33 -5.52 -10.86
C TRP A 37 4.07 -4.24 -11.24
N ALA A 38 3.63 -3.54 -12.30
CA ALA A 38 4.18 -2.23 -12.65
C ALA A 38 4.08 -1.23 -11.48
N GLY A 39 2.94 -1.23 -10.77
CA GLY A 39 2.73 -0.46 -9.54
C GLY A 39 3.73 -0.81 -8.43
N ILE A 40 3.89 -2.11 -8.17
CA ILE A 40 4.87 -2.64 -7.20
C ILE A 40 6.28 -2.16 -7.56
N GLN A 41 6.69 -2.28 -8.83
CA GLN A 41 8.00 -1.85 -9.29
C GLN A 41 8.22 -0.33 -9.13
N GLN A 42 7.20 0.48 -9.43
CA GLN A 42 7.25 1.93 -9.19
C GLN A 42 7.45 2.23 -7.71
N GLY A 43 6.68 1.57 -6.83
CA GLY A 43 6.82 1.71 -5.38
C GLY A 43 8.19 1.28 -4.88
N LEU A 44 8.72 0.18 -5.40
CA LEU A 44 10.03 -0.38 -5.03
C LEU A 44 11.18 0.57 -5.40
N THR A 45 11.08 1.17 -6.59
CA THR A 45 12.03 2.20 -7.05
C THR A 45 12.06 3.37 -6.08
N GLU A 46 10.88 3.87 -5.67
CA GLU A 46 10.76 5.01 -4.75
C GLU A 46 11.21 4.67 -3.32
N ALA A 47 10.87 3.47 -2.84
CA ALA A 47 11.26 2.97 -1.52
C ALA A 47 12.78 2.84 -1.41
N ASN A 48 13.45 2.29 -2.43
CA ASN A 48 14.91 2.16 -2.43
C ASN A 48 15.62 3.52 -2.56
N LEU A 49 15.07 4.47 -3.32
CA LEU A 49 15.63 5.83 -3.38
C LEU A 49 15.58 6.54 -2.03
N GLN A 50 14.47 6.41 -1.28
CA GLN A 50 14.35 6.95 0.07
C GLN A 50 15.20 6.15 1.08
N GLY A 51 15.23 4.83 0.93
CA GLY A 51 15.94 3.90 1.79
C GLY A 51 17.45 4.11 1.82
N GLN A 52 18.07 4.62 0.74
CA GLN A 52 19.50 4.96 0.70
C GLN A 52 19.93 5.87 1.86
N PHE A 53 19.11 6.85 2.24
CA PHE A 53 19.40 7.78 3.33
C PHE A 53 19.12 7.19 4.71
N LEU A 54 18.34 6.11 4.79
CA LEU A 54 17.91 5.46 6.02
C LEU A 54 18.66 4.13 6.29
N GLY A 55 19.56 3.71 5.38
CA GLY A 55 20.19 2.40 5.45
C GLY A 55 19.20 1.25 5.23
N GLN A 56 18.18 1.45 4.38
CA GLN A 56 17.12 0.48 4.13
C GLN A 56 17.15 0.03 2.66
N THR A 57 17.05 -1.27 2.42
CA THR A 57 16.90 -1.84 1.09
C THR A 57 15.64 -2.69 1.02
N TYR A 58 14.99 -2.67 -0.13
CA TYR A 58 13.72 -3.32 -0.37
C TYR A 58 13.83 -4.22 -1.59
N ASP A 59 13.30 -5.44 -1.46
CA ASP A 59 13.16 -6.41 -2.53
C ASP A 59 11.76 -7.04 -2.50
N VAL A 60 11.26 -7.45 -3.67
CA VAL A 60 9.98 -8.14 -3.83
C VAL A 60 10.21 -9.43 -4.60
N LYS A 61 10.05 -10.57 -3.93
CA LYS A 61 10.16 -11.89 -4.54
C LYS A 61 8.80 -12.32 -5.07
N ASN A 62 8.68 -12.56 -6.37
CA ASN A 62 7.52 -13.24 -6.93
C ASN A 62 7.62 -14.74 -6.61
N ILE A 63 6.61 -15.26 -5.93
CA ILE A 63 6.57 -16.64 -5.44
C ILE A 63 5.18 -17.25 -5.63
N THR A 64 5.09 -18.58 -5.55
CA THR A 64 3.81 -19.31 -5.56
C THR A 64 3.22 -19.43 -4.16
N GLU A 65 1.96 -19.90 -4.08
CA GLU A 65 1.31 -20.22 -2.81
C GLU A 65 2.05 -21.32 -2.05
N GLU A 66 2.51 -22.35 -2.75
CA GLU A 66 3.30 -23.45 -2.16
C GLU A 66 4.64 -22.96 -1.61
N GLU A 67 5.29 -22.00 -2.29
CA GLU A 67 6.53 -21.40 -1.82
C GLU A 67 6.30 -20.56 -0.54
N VAL A 68 5.19 -19.82 -0.44
CA VAL A 68 4.80 -19.14 0.81
C VAL A 68 4.68 -20.13 1.96
N GLU A 69 4.04 -21.29 1.73
CA GLU A 69 3.91 -22.33 2.75
C GLU A 69 5.24 -22.94 3.18
N ALA A 70 6.24 -22.98 2.30
CA ALA A 70 7.57 -23.48 2.61
C ALA A 70 8.47 -22.48 3.37
N LEU A 71 8.27 -21.17 3.20
CA LEU A 71 9.13 -20.13 3.80
C LEU A 71 9.01 -20.05 5.34
N PRO A 72 10.09 -19.83 6.12
CA PRO A 72 9.95 -19.55 7.54
C PRO A 72 9.10 -18.30 7.78
N ALA A 73 8.14 -18.34 8.72
CA ALA A 73 7.27 -17.18 8.99
C ALA A 73 8.06 -15.92 9.41
N SER A 74 9.23 -16.10 10.02
CA SER A 74 10.17 -15.04 10.39
C SER A 74 10.79 -14.30 9.19
N GLU A 75 10.73 -14.88 7.99
CA GLU A 75 11.25 -14.26 6.76
C GLU A 75 10.16 -13.49 5.99
N ILE A 76 8.90 -13.57 6.42
CA ILE A 76 7.78 -12.96 5.71
C ILE A 76 7.36 -11.68 6.41
N THR A 77 7.81 -10.52 5.93
CA THR A 77 7.36 -9.21 6.46
C THR A 77 5.92 -8.88 6.06
N ALA A 78 5.56 -9.16 4.80
CA ALA A 78 4.22 -9.00 4.24
C ALA A 78 4.06 -9.86 2.98
N VAL A 79 2.81 -10.17 2.63
CA VAL A 79 2.47 -10.86 1.37
C VAL A 79 1.57 -9.95 0.54
N LEU A 80 1.93 -9.74 -0.71
CA LEU A 80 1.21 -8.96 -1.72
C LEU A 80 0.55 -9.93 -2.69
N VAL A 81 -0.75 -9.78 -2.94
CA VAL A 81 -1.49 -10.76 -3.75
C VAL A 81 -2.28 -10.03 -4.85
N GLY A 82 -1.93 -10.35 -6.09
CA GLY A 82 -2.54 -9.81 -7.31
C GLY A 82 -3.38 -10.84 -8.07
N THR A 83 -4.13 -11.68 -7.35
CA THR A 83 -4.94 -12.78 -7.92
C THR A 83 -6.45 -12.55 -7.71
N ASP A 84 -7.29 -13.51 -8.11
CA ASP A 84 -8.74 -13.43 -7.88
C ASP A 84 -9.14 -13.63 -6.41
N ALA A 85 -10.40 -13.35 -6.09
CA ALA A 85 -10.91 -13.39 -4.72
C ALA A 85 -10.80 -14.76 -4.05
N LYS A 86 -10.86 -15.85 -4.81
CA LYS A 86 -10.82 -17.20 -4.26
C LYS A 86 -9.41 -17.51 -3.78
N HIS A 87 -8.41 -17.38 -4.65
CA HIS A 87 -7.00 -17.62 -4.30
C HIS A 87 -6.50 -16.64 -3.23
N MET A 88 -6.89 -15.37 -3.31
CA MET A 88 -6.61 -14.38 -2.27
C MET A 88 -7.09 -14.84 -0.88
N LEU A 89 -8.29 -15.43 -0.81
CA LEU A 89 -8.86 -15.90 0.44
C LEU A 89 -8.16 -17.17 0.95
N GLU A 90 -7.76 -18.06 0.06
CA GLU A 90 -6.99 -19.28 0.39
C GLU A 90 -5.65 -18.89 1.02
N ILE A 91 -4.88 -18.00 0.36
CA ILE A 91 -3.62 -17.46 0.87
C ILE A 91 -3.80 -16.77 2.22
N ALA A 92 -4.78 -15.87 2.35
CA ALA A 92 -4.98 -15.12 3.61
C ALA A 92 -5.33 -16.01 4.82
N LYS A 93 -5.86 -17.22 4.59
CA LYS A 93 -6.23 -18.19 5.62
C LYS A 93 -5.09 -19.12 6.04
N LEU A 94 -3.94 -19.08 5.38
CA LEU A 94 -2.80 -19.90 5.77
C LEU A 94 -2.42 -19.62 7.23
N ASN A 95 -2.38 -20.68 8.05
CA ASN A 95 -2.19 -20.56 9.51
C ASN A 95 -0.94 -19.74 9.88
N LYS A 96 0.13 -19.87 9.09
CA LYS A 96 1.38 -19.14 9.28
C LYS A 96 1.28 -17.62 9.02
N LEU A 97 0.27 -17.18 8.27
CA LEU A 97 0.06 -15.77 7.91
C LEU A 97 -0.91 -15.05 8.85
N THR A 98 -1.39 -15.71 9.90
CA THR A 98 -2.35 -15.13 10.87
C THR A 98 -1.89 -13.81 11.51
N THR A 99 -0.58 -13.58 11.58
CA THR A 99 0.04 -12.33 12.07
C THR A 99 0.77 -11.54 10.99
N VAL A 100 0.73 -12.00 9.73
CA VAL A 100 1.40 -11.37 8.59
C VAL A 100 0.40 -10.55 7.80
N PRO A 101 0.66 -9.26 7.50
CA PRO A 101 -0.24 -8.49 6.64
C PRO A 101 -0.26 -9.07 5.23
N VAL A 102 -1.45 -9.44 4.76
CA VAL A 102 -1.71 -9.96 3.41
C VAL A 102 -2.53 -8.92 2.64
N PHE A 103 -1.94 -8.33 1.61
CA PHE A 103 -2.55 -7.28 0.82
C PHE A 103 -3.25 -7.86 -0.42
N ASN A 104 -4.56 -7.65 -0.52
CA ASN A 104 -5.29 -7.79 -1.77
C ASN A 104 -5.04 -6.56 -2.65
N LEU A 105 -4.55 -6.78 -3.88
CA LEU A 105 -4.16 -5.73 -4.82
C LEU A 105 -5.04 -5.65 -6.08
N SER A 106 -5.92 -6.62 -6.31
CA SER A 106 -6.64 -6.75 -7.60
C SER A 106 -8.15 -7.00 -7.44
N SER A 107 -8.61 -7.59 -6.34
CA SER A 107 -10.01 -8.03 -6.22
C SER A 107 -10.92 -7.01 -5.54
N ASP A 108 -12.01 -6.67 -6.21
CA ASP A 108 -13.10 -5.83 -5.67
C ASP A 108 -14.20 -6.61 -4.93
N ALA A 109 -14.03 -7.92 -4.75
CA ALA A 109 -15.06 -8.76 -4.14
C ALA A 109 -15.35 -8.33 -2.68
N ASP A 110 -16.63 -8.07 -2.38
CA ASP A 110 -17.09 -7.73 -1.03
C ASP A 110 -16.88 -8.89 -0.05
N SER A 111 -16.86 -10.14 -0.54
CA SER A 111 -16.62 -11.34 0.29
C SER A 111 -15.29 -11.29 1.04
N LEU A 112 -14.26 -10.65 0.47
CA LEU A 112 -12.96 -10.44 1.12
C LEU A 112 -13.02 -9.45 2.30
N ARG A 113 -14.04 -8.59 2.34
CA ARG A 113 -14.27 -7.64 3.45
C ARG A 113 -15.23 -8.24 4.48
N GLN A 114 -16.17 -9.06 4.01
CA GLN A 114 -17.16 -9.75 4.86
C GLN A 114 -16.57 -10.90 5.67
N VAL A 115 -15.51 -11.56 5.19
CA VAL A 115 -14.84 -12.63 5.95
C VAL A 115 -14.16 -12.11 7.21
N CYS A 116 -13.81 -10.82 7.26
CA CYS A 116 -13.25 -10.17 8.45
C CYS A 116 -11.99 -10.84 9.00
N LEU A 117 -11.11 -11.30 8.10
CA LEU A 117 -9.81 -11.85 8.48
C LEU A 117 -8.91 -10.73 9.02
N PRO A 118 -8.32 -10.89 10.23
CA PRO A 118 -7.60 -9.80 10.88
C PRO A 118 -6.31 -9.38 10.16
N ASN A 119 -5.77 -10.26 9.32
CA ASN A 119 -4.53 -10.07 8.57
C ASN A 119 -4.76 -9.64 7.11
N LEU A 120 -6.00 -9.63 6.63
CA LEU A 120 -6.35 -9.30 5.24
C LEU A 120 -6.56 -7.80 5.07
N LEU A 121 -5.72 -7.16 4.27
CA LEU A 121 -5.76 -5.73 3.97
C LEU A 121 -6.14 -5.52 2.50
N ASN A 122 -7.21 -4.77 2.27
CA ASN A 122 -7.86 -4.65 0.97
C ASN A 122 -7.65 -3.25 0.40
N ILE A 123 -6.79 -3.12 -0.62
CA ILE A 123 -6.50 -1.83 -1.26
C ILE A 123 -7.50 -1.46 -2.36
N PRO A 124 -7.91 -2.36 -3.28
CA PRO A 124 -8.91 -2.04 -4.29
C PRO A 124 -10.23 -1.55 -3.68
N LEU A 125 -10.93 -0.70 -4.42
CA LEU A 125 -12.32 -0.38 -4.12
C LEU A 125 -13.15 -1.65 -4.16
N SER A 126 -13.94 -1.90 -3.12
CA SER A 126 -14.93 -2.98 -3.15
C SER A 126 -16.11 -2.62 -4.07
N LYS A 127 -16.87 -3.63 -4.53
CA LYS A 127 -18.10 -3.41 -5.29
C LYS A 127 -19.07 -2.53 -4.52
N GLN A 128 -19.21 -2.72 -3.20
CA GLN A 128 -20.03 -1.85 -2.36
C GLN A 128 -19.55 -0.39 -2.38
N MET A 129 -18.24 -0.13 -2.25
CA MET A 129 -17.70 1.24 -2.32
C MET A 129 -18.01 1.91 -3.66
N LYS A 130 -17.85 1.17 -4.76
CA LYS A 130 -18.18 1.66 -6.11
C LYS A 130 -19.68 1.99 -6.18
N GLN A 131 -20.55 1.09 -5.72
CA GLN A 131 -22.00 1.29 -5.71
C GLN A 131 -22.43 2.50 -4.87
N ASP A 132 -21.86 2.67 -3.66
CA ASP A 132 -22.18 3.80 -2.79
C ASP A 132 -21.77 5.13 -3.43
N ALA A 133 -20.60 5.18 -4.07
CA ALA A 133 -20.13 6.37 -4.79
C ALA A 133 -21.04 6.72 -5.97
N LEU A 134 -21.43 5.72 -6.76
CA LEU A 134 -22.37 5.88 -7.87
C LEU A 134 -23.75 6.34 -7.39
N ALA A 135 -24.27 5.77 -6.30
CA ALA A 135 -25.56 6.16 -5.73
C ALA A 135 -25.54 7.61 -5.22
N GLN A 136 -24.46 8.03 -4.55
CA GLN A 136 -24.28 9.44 -4.15
C GLN A 136 -24.32 10.38 -5.35
N TRP A 137 -23.68 10.00 -6.46
CA TRP A 137 -23.67 10.78 -7.69
C TRP A 137 -25.03 10.85 -8.37
N GLN A 138 -25.68 9.71 -8.57
CA GLN A 138 -26.99 9.60 -9.22
C GLN A 138 -28.07 10.37 -8.47
N ASN A 139 -28.02 10.39 -7.14
CA ASN A 139 -28.94 11.19 -6.32
C ASN A 139 -28.84 12.70 -6.59
N LYS A 140 -27.66 13.20 -7.02
CA LYS A 140 -27.46 14.61 -7.37
C LYS A 140 -27.53 14.88 -8.87
N ASN A 141 -27.25 13.87 -9.70
CA ASN A 141 -27.12 13.96 -11.15
C ASN A 141 -27.79 12.74 -11.81
N PRO A 142 -29.13 12.62 -11.78
CA PRO A 142 -29.84 11.41 -12.19
C PRO A 142 -29.59 10.98 -13.63
N ASP A 143 -29.36 11.94 -14.53
CA ASP A 143 -29.17 11.70 -15.96
C ASP A 143 -27.70 11.62 -16.41
N LYS A 144 -26.74 11.69 -15.47
CA LYS A 144 -25.30 11.65 -15.80
C LYS A 144 -24.68 10.34 -15.38
N LEU A 145 -24.25 9.55 -16.35
CA LEU A 145 -23.54 8.30 -16.12
C LEU A 145 -22.07 8.55 -15.83
N VAL A 146 -21.55 7.83 -14.84
CA VAL A 146 -20.13 7.84 -14.45
C VAL A 146 -19.69 6.43 -14.07
N THR A 147 -18.39 6.17 -14.10
CA THR A 147 -17.74 4.98 -13.53
C THR A 147 -16.95 5.36 -12.29
N ALA A 148 -16.74 4.38 -11.40
CA ALA A 148 -16.07 4.56 -10.12
C ALA A 148 -14.68 3.92 -10.14
N HIS A 149 -13.66 4.73 -9.88
CA HIS A 149 -12.25 4.36 -9.98
C HIS A 149 -11.47 4.72 -8.72
N ALA A 150 -10.45 3.92 -8.41
CA ALA A 150 -9.52 4.23 -7.32
C ALA A 150 -8.54 5.31 -7.75
N TRP A 151 -8.15 5.34 -9.02
CA TRP A 151 -7.11 6.18 -9.57
C TRP A 151 -7.42 6.58 -11.01
N HIS A 152 -6.85 7.70 -11.44
CA HIS A 152 -6.94 8.17 -12.81
C HIS A 152 -5.63 8.86 -13.21
N HIS A 153 -5.17 8.62 -14.44
CA HIS A 153 -3.87 9.16 -14.89
C HIS A 153 -3.85 10.70 -15.00
N ASP A 154 -5.04 11.32 -15.11
CA ASP A 154 -5.19 12.78 -15.12
C ASP A 154 -5.50 13.37 -13.73
N PHE A 155 -5.44 12.55 -12.67
CA PHE A 155 -5.61 13.10 -11.33
C PHE A 155 -4.38 13.94 -10.95
N VAL A 156 -4.61 15.22 -10.64
CA VAL A 156 -3.52 16.20 -10.40
C VAL A 156 -3.37 16.65 -8.95
N LYS A 157 -4.41 16.50 -8.14
CA LYS A 157 -4.41 17.00 -6.74
C LYS A 157 -3.42 16.20 -5.88
N PHE A 158 -3.00 16.78 -4.76
CA PHE A 158 -2.26 16.06 -3.70
C PHE A 158 -1.00 15.32 -4.17
N ALA A 159 -0.29 15.92 -5.12
CA ALA A 159 0.88 15.36 -5.77
C ALA A 159 0.65 14.13 -6.68
N ALA A 160 -0.60 13.79 -7.02
CA ALA A 160 -0.94 12.71 -7.93
C ALA A 160 -0.33 12.89 -9.32
N SER A 161 -0.28 14.14 -9.83
CA SER A 161 0.35 14.43 -11.12
C SER A 161 1.82 14.00 -11.15
N GLN A 162 2.54 14.14 -10.03
CA GLN A 162 3.94 13.76 -9.94
C GLN A 162 4.11 12.24 -10.00
N LEU A 163 3.24 11.46 -9.35
CA LEU A 163 3.27 10.00 -9.48
C LEU A 163 2.87 9.54 -10.87
N ASN A 164 1.81 10.10 -11.45
CA ASN A 164 1.41 9.80 -12.83
C ASN A 164 2.56 10.06 -13.81
N ASN A 165 3.27 11.18 -13.66
CA ASN A 165 4.43 11.51 -14.47
C ASN A 165 5.60 10.53 -14.27
N ARG A 166 5.91 10.13 -13.02
CA ARG A 166 6.98 9.15 -12.74
C ARG A 166 6.62 7.76 -13.27
N PHE A 167 5.40 7.31 -13.02
CA PHE A 167 4.89 6.02 -13.46
C PHE A 167 4.93 5.93 -14.99
N THR A 168 4.36 6.91 -15.70
CA THR A 168 4.36 6.95 -17.17
C THR A 168 5.78 6.97 -17.74
N ARG A 169 6.69 7.72 -17.11
CA ARG A 169 8.10 7.76 -17.53
C ARG A 169 8.77 6.39 -17.41
N ASN A 170 8.53 5.68 -16.31
CA ASN A 170 9.21 4.42 -15.98
C ASN A 170 8.59 3.21 -16.70
N HIS A 171 7.27 3.16 -16.80
CA HIS A 171 6.52 2.00 -17.30
C HIS A 171 5.94 2.19 -18.70
N LYS A 172 6.06 3.40 -19.27
CA LYS A 172 5.58 3.72 -20.64
C LYS A 172 4.09 3.47 -20.86
N THR A 173 3.31 3.52 -19.78
CA THR A 173 1.85 3.35 -19.77
C THR A 173 1.24 4.23 -18.68
N GLN A 174 -0.05 4.50 -18.79
CA GLN A 174 -0.80 5.26 -17.79
C GLN A 174 -1.03 4.42 -16.54
N MET A 175 -1.02 5.07 -15.38
CA MET A 175 -1.28 4.40 -14.11
C MET A 175 -2.78 4.09 -13.96
N THR A 176 -3.11 2.83 -13.71
CA THR A 176 -4.48 2.36 -13.48
C THR A 176 -4.79 2.18 -11.99
N ASP A 177 -6.03 1.82 -11.67
CA ASP A 177 -6.45 1.39 -10.32
C ASP A 177 -5.52 0.31 -9.72
N ASP A 178 -5.19 -0.70 -10.53
CA ASP A 178 -4.34 -1.83 -10.15
C ASP A 178 -2.89 -1.41 -9.91
N ALA A 179 -2.35 -0.55 -10.79
CA ALA A 179 -1.01 0.00 -10.60
C ALA A 179 -0.93 0.87 -9.35
N TRP A 180 -1.96 1.67 -9.08
CA TRP A 180 -2.03 2.43 -7.84
C TRP A 180 -2.10 1.54 -6.62
N ALA A 181 -2.84 0.43 -6.67
CA ALA A 181 -2.91 -0.54 -5.58
C ALA A 181 -1.53 -1.16 -5.28
N GLY A 182 -0.80 -1.58 -6.31
CA GLY A 182 0.56 -2.10 -6.18
C GLY A 182 1.54 -1.08 -5.59
N TRP A 183 1.54 0.15 -6.11
CA TRP A 183 2.38 1.24 -5.59
C TRP A 183 2.04 1.57 -4.13
N ALA A 184 0.75 1.67 -3.81
CA ALA A 184 0.26 2.01 -2.47
C ALA A 184 0.72 0.98 -1.42
N ALA A 185 0.66 -0.31 -1.75
CA ALA A 185 1.12 -1.37 -0.83
C ALA A 185 2.60 -1.20 -0.46
N ILE A 186 3.47 -1.00 -1.45
CA ILE A 186 4.90 -0.77 -1.21
C ILE A 186 5.15 0.52 -0.44
N LYS A 187 4.40 1.59 -0.76
CA LYS A 187 4.56 2.87 -0.06
C LYS A 187 4.16 2.76 1.42
N MET A 188 3.04 2.10 1.73
CA MET A 188 2.63 1.84 3.11
C MET A 188 3.67 1.02 3.89
N LEU A 189 4.20 -0.03 3.26
CA LEU A 189 5.21 -0.91 3.87
C LEU A 189 6.52 -0.18 4.12
N SER A 190 7.06 0.50 3.10
CA SER A 190 8.31 1.25 3.21
C SER A 190 8.23 2.41 4.20
N ASP A 191 7.13 3.17 4.22
CA ASP A 191 6.93 4.24 5.20
C ASP A 191 6.80 3.68 6.63
N THR A 192 6.20 2.49 6.79
CA THR A 192 6.12 1.82 8.08
C THR A 192 7.51 1.41 8.57
N VAL A 193 8.34 0.80 7.70
CA VAL A 193 9.73 0.45 8.04
C VAL A 193 10.55 1.71 8.36
N ALA A 194 10.42 2.77 7.57
CA ALA A 194 11.10 4.04 7.81
C ALA A 194 10.77 4.62 9.21
N ARG A 195 9.51 4.51 9.65
CA ARG A 195 9.04 5.04 10.95
C ARG A 195 9.37 4.14 12.12
N THR A 196 9.27 2.83 11.94
CA THR A 196 9.33 1.86 13.04
C THR A 196 10.68 1.16 13.17
N GLN A 197 11.47 1.14 12.09
CA GLN A 197 12.71 0.35 11.95
C GLN A 197 12.48 -1.16 12.23
N LYS A 198 11.26 -1.66 11.97
CA LYS A 198 10.87 -3.05 12.20
C LYS A 198 10.48 -3.74 10.89
N THR A 199 10.86 -5.00 10.78
CA THR A 199 10.49 -5.92 9.68
C THR A 199 9.69 -7.13 10.15
N ASP A 200 9.48 -7.26 11.45
CA ASP A 200 8.60 -8.27 12.05
C ASP A 200 7.16 -8.07 11.57
N SER A 201 6.54 -9.17 11.14
CA SER A 201 5.24 -9.16 10.47
C SER A 201 4.10 -8.78 11.42
N ALA A 202 4.16 -9.21 12.68
CA ALA A 202 3.15 -8.88 13.67
C ALA A 202 3.19 -7.39 14.03
N ALA A 203 4.39 -6.81 14.20
CA ALA A 203 4.58 -5.38 14.39
C ALA A 203 4.12 -4.57 13.16
N MET A 204 4.44 -5.06 11.96
CA MET A 204 4.01 -4.47 10.69
C MET A 204 2.49 -4.44 10.58
N LEU A 205 1.82 -5.58 10.78
CA LEU A 205 0.35 -5.68 10.75
C LEU A 205 -0.30 -4.78 11.80
N ASN A 206 0.23 -4.77 13.03
CA ASN A 206 -0.32 -3.92 14.09
C ASN A 206 -0.22 -2.43 13.73
N TYR A 207 0.92 -1.98 13.20
CA TYR A 207 1.09 -0.60 12.76
C TYR A 207 0.13 -0.24 11.63
N LEU A 208 0.06 -1.08 10.58
CA LEU A 208 -0.83 -0.87 9.44
C LEU A 208 -2.31 -0.75 9.85
N LYS A 209 -2.73 -1.48 10.89
CA LYS A 209 -4.12 -1.45 11.36
C LYS A 209 -4.45 -0.30 12.31
N LYS A 210 -3.49 0.16 13.11
CA LYS A 210 -3.76 1.09 14.23
C LYS A 210 -3.19 2.48 14.01
N ASP A 211 -2.03 2.56 13.38
CA ASP A 211 -1.19 3.76 13.37
C ASP A 211 -0.91 4.28 11.95
N LEU A 212 -1.42 3.60 10.92
CA LEU A 212 -1.23 3.99 9.53
C LEU A 212 -1.75 5.41 9.28
N SER A 213 -0.89 6.23 8.69
CA SER A 213 -1.23 7.53 8.13
C SER A 213 -0.69 7.60 6.71
N PHE A 214 -1.51 7.19 5.74
CA PHE A 214 -1.15 7.15 4.32
C PHE A 214 -1.97 8.15 3.52
N ASP A 215 -1.35 9.13 2.86
CA ASP A 215 -2.08 10.11 2.04
C ASP A 215 -2.48 9.56 0.66
N GLY A 216 -1.81 8.50 0.19
CA GLY A 216 -2.07 7.85 -1.11
C GLY A 216 -1.99 8.75 -2.33
N GLN A 217 -1.41 9.94 -2.19
CA GLN A 217 -1.50 11.05 -3.13
C GLN A 217 -2.95 11.38 -3.52
N LYS A 218 -3.83 11.25 -2.53
CA LYS A 218 -5.27 11.51 -2.61
C LYS A 218 -5.72 12.56 -1.60
N GLY A 219 -4.81 13.08 -0.78
CA GLY A 219 -5.05 14.19 0.15
C GLY A 219 -5.66 13.76 1.47
N ASP A 220 -6.63 12.85 1.44
CA ASP A 220 -7.21 12.28 2.65
C ASP A 220 -6.28 11.22 3.27
N THR A 221 -6.24 11.19 4.61
CA THR A 221 -5.50 10.16 5.34
C THR A 221 -6.25 8.84 5.27
N ALA A 222 -5.74 7.92 4.46
CA ALA A 222 -6.24 6.57 4.33
C ALA A 222 -5.78 5.69 5.49
N THR A 223 -6.74 4.97 6.06
CA THR A 223 -6.57 4.00 7.15
C THR A 223 -7.29 2.72 6.81
N PHE A 224 -6.92 1.60 7.42
CA PHE A 224 -7.68 0.35 7.27
C PHE A 224 -8.85 0.29 8.25
N ARG A 225 -10.00 -0.23 7.78
CA ARG A 225 -11.13 -0.63 8.62
C ARG A 225 -10.85 -1.94 9.34
N ASP A 226 -11.68 -2.26 10.32
CA ASP A 226 -11.73 -3.59 10.93
C ASP A 226 -12.06 -4.69 9.90
N THR A 227 -12.87 -4.37 8.87
CA THR A 227 -13.13 -5.21 7.68
C THR A 227 -11.91 -5.41 6.78
N GLY A 228 -10.79 -4.76 7.09
CA GLY A 228 -9.60 -4.73 6.25
C GLY A 228 -9.70 -3.82 5.04
N GLN A 229 -10.85 -3.15 4.77
CA GLN A 229 -10.99 -2.21 3.65
C GLN A 229 -10.19 -0.92 3.91
N LEU A 230 -9.37 -0.51 2.94
CA LEU A 230 -8.74 0.82 2.95
C LEU A 230 -9.81 1.91 2.79
N ARG A 231 -9.87 2.85 3.74
CA ARG A 231 -10.62 4.10 3.62
C ARG A 231 -9.94 4.98 2.57
N GLN A 232 -10.64 5.30 1.49
CA GLN A 232 -10.10 6.15 0.43
C GLN A 232 -11.24 6.80 -0.34
N ILE A 233 -10.95 7.93 -0.98
CA ILE A 233 -11.85 8.55 -1.95
C ILE A 233 -12.02 7.67 -3.19
N VAL A 234 -13.13 7.87 -3.90
CA VAL A 234 -13.45 7.24 -5.18
C VAL A 234 -13.57 8.32 -6.22
N LEU A 235 -12.83 8.20 -7.32
CA LEU A 235 -12.92 9.10 -8.46
C LEU A 235 -14.10 8.70 -9.33
N LEU A 236 -14.91 9.67 -9.73
CA LEU A 236 -16.04 9.48 -10.65
C LEU A 236 -15.66 10.03 -12.02
N ILE A 237 -15.67 9.14 -13.01
CA ILE A 237 -15.21 9.41 -14.37
C ILE A 237 -16.40 9.40 -15.31
N ASP A 238 -16.55 10.43 -16.13
CA ASP A 238 -17.62 10.48 -17.14
C ASP A 238 -17.28 9.71 -18.42
N LYS A 239 -18.23 9.65 -19.35
CA LYS A 239 -18.06 8.95 -20.64
C LYS A 239 -16.96 9.53 -21.54
N ASP A 240 -16.53 10.75 -21.26
CA ASP A 240 -15.51 11.49 -22.02
C ASP A 240 -14.16 11.45 -21.28
N ASP A 241 -14.00 10.52 -20.33
CA ASP A 241 -12.79 10.24 -19.54
C ASP A 241 -12.38 11.38 -18.58
N ASN A 242 -13.33 12.25 -18.20
CA ASN A 242 -13.06 13.34 -17.29
C ASN A 242 -13.38 12.96 -15.84
N ILE A 243 -12.50 13.33 -14.92
CA ILE A 243 -12.78 13.29 -13.48
C ILE A 243 -13.80 14.38 -13.16
N VAL A 244 -15.06 13.99 -12.93
CA VAL A 244 -16.16 14.94 -12.67
C VAL A 244 -16.45 15.14 -11.19
N ALA A 245 -16.04 14.19 -10.33
CA ALA A 245 -16.19 14.30 -8.89
C ALA A 245 -15.31 13.31 -8.12
N GLU A 246 -15.17 13.59 -6.82
CA GLU A 246 -14.56 12.70 -5.82
C GLU A 246 -15.64 12.35 -4.80
N ALA A 247 -15.96 11.06 -4.66
CA ALA A 247 -16.80 10.56 -3.59
C ALA A 247 -15.94 10.23 -2.36
N PRO A 248 -16.39 10.51 -1.12
CA PRO A 248 -17.72 10.98 -0.74
C PRO A 248 -18.05 12.39 -1.25
N LEU A 249 -19.23 12.57 -1.84
CA LEU A 249 -19.59 13.86 -2.40
C LEU A 249 -19.80 14.89 -1.29
N ARG A 250 -19.44 16.15 -1.56
CA ARG A 250 -19.64 17.26 -0.62
C ARG A 250 -21.07 17.27 -0.05
N GLY A 251 -21.17 17.23 1.28
CA GLY A 251 -22.44 17.23 2.01
C GLY A 251 -22.99 15.84 2.36
N VAL A 252 -22.36 14.75 1.91
CA VAL A 252 -22.67 13.39 2.39
C VAL A 252 -22.12 13.22 3.81
N LYS A 253 -22.97 12.76 4.72
CA LYS A 253 -22.58 12.49 6.12
C LYS A 253 -21.73 11.21 6.20
N GLY A 254 -20.82 11.16 7.16
CA GLY A 254 -19.97 9.98 7.43
C GLY A 254 -18.59 10.02 6.77
N GLY A 255 -18.32 10.99 5.88
CA GLY A 255 -17.02 11.09 5.22
C GLY A 255 -16.67 9.79 4.50
N LEU A 256 -15.43 9.32 4.60
CA LEU A 256 -15.00 8.07 3.95
C LEU A 256 -15.83 6.85 4.39
N ASP A 257 -16.43 6.88 5.59
CA ASP A 257 -17.31 5.81 6.10
C ASP A 257 -18.72 5.83 5.50
N SER A 258 -19.00 6.73 4.55
CA SER A 258 -20.17 6.63 3.69
C SER A 258 -19.95 5.73 2.46
N LEU A 259 -18.81 5.05 2.38
CA LEU A 259 -18.40 4.19 1.25
C LEU A 259 -17.96 2.81 1.75
N GLY A 260 -18.66 1.77 1.31
CA GLY A 260 -18.33 0.38 1.58
C GLY A 260 -18.84 -0.13 2.92
N LEU A 261 -18.44 -1.36 3.25
CA LEU A 261 -18.73 -1.99 4.53
C LEU A 261 -17.89 -1.38 5.66
N ILE A 262 -18.55 -0.78 6.64
CA ILE A 262 -17.91 0.00 7.71
C ILE A 262 -17.40 -0.82 8.90
N SER A 263 -18.00 -1.98 9.16
CA SER A 263 -17.64 -2.83 10.28
C SER A 263 -17.76 -4.31 9.95
N CYS A 264 -17.01 -5.12 10.67
CA CYS A 264 -17.31 -6.53 10.83
C CYS A 264 -18.63 -6.68 11.60
N LYS A 265 -19.45 -7.67 11.24
CA LYS A 265 -20.73 -7.92 11.93
C LYS A 265 -20.50 -8.38 13.37
#